data_AF-A0A9R0RTY9-F1
#
_entry.id   AF-A0A9R0RTY9-F1
#
_cell.length_a   1.000
_cell.length_b   1.000
_cell.length_c   1.000
_cell.angle_alpha   90.00
_cell.angle_beta   90.00
_cell.angle_gamma   90.00
#
_symmetry.space_group_name_H-M   'P 1'
#
loop_
_entity.id
_entity.type
_entity.pdbx_description
1 polymer ?
#
loop_
_entity_poly.entity_id
_entity_poly.type
_entity_poly.pdbx_seq_one_letter_code
_entity_poly.pdbx_strand_id
1 'polypeptide(L)'
;MEESMPAVDNESLPDASTSRFTWKIESISKHSGRKTHSDVFVVGGYSWRVLVFPTGNNVNHLSMYLDVADAKSLPTGWSRSAQFSLAVINQLDSKHSVRKEVTHTFNSRESDWGFTSFMPLIDLYDPSKGYIVNDQCIIEAEVAVRKIVDYWNYDSKKETGYVGLKNQGATCYMNSLLQTLYHIPYFRKAVYHMPTVDTPSGSIPLALQSLFYRLQHGDNSISTKELTKSFGWDSYESFMQHDVQELNRVLCEKLEDKMKGTIVEGTIQKLFEGHHMNYIECIGVDYKSTRKESFYDLALDVKGCSDVYASFDKYVAVEMLDGDNKYQSEKYGLQDAKKGMLFIDFPPVLQLQLKRFEYDHARDIMVKINDRYEFPLQLDLDRDDGKYLSPEADRSVRNLYTLHSVLVHSGGVSGGHYYAFIRPTLSNQWYKFDDERVTKEDTKRALEEQYGGEEELPHTNPGLNMNPLKFTKYSNAYMLVYIRESDKEKIVCDLEETDINEDLKLG
;
A
#
# COMPACT_ATOMS: atom_id res chain seq x y z
N MET A 1 -31.31 31.38 -39.17
CA MET A 1 -31.33 29.91 -39.36
C MET A 1 -29.90 29.48 -39.38
N GLU A 2 -29.38 29.09 -38.23
CA GLU A 2 -28.06 28.50 -38.07
C GLU A 2 -28.32 27.23 -37.26
N GLU A 3 -28.10 26.08 -37.90
CA GLU A 3 -28.42 24.75 -37.36
C GLU A 3 -27.42 24.38 -36.26
N SER A 4 -27.96 23.98 -35.11
CA SER A 4 -27.22 23.42 -33.98
C SER A 4 -26.72 22.01 -34.31
N MET A 5 -25.42 21.76 -34.17
CA MET A 5 -24.87 20.40 -34.12
C MET A 5 -25.18 19.76 -32.75
N PRO A 6 -25.55 18.47 -32.69
CA PRO A 6 -25.86 17.81 -31.42
C PRO A 6 -24.56 17.51 -30.65
N ALA A 7 -24.63 17.72 -29.33
CA ALA A 7 -23.59 17.32 -28.39
C ALA A 7 -23.39 15.80 -28.44
N VAL A 8 -22.12 15.38 -28.54
CA VAL A 8 -21.74 13.97 -28.40
C VAL A 8 -21.65 13.70 -26.90
N ASP A 9 -22.59 12.92 -26.38
CA ASP A 9 -22.55 12.39 -25.03
C ASP A 9 -21.28 11.55 -24.85
N ASN A 10 -20.38 12.06 -24.00
CA ASN A 10 -19.19 11.33 -23.58
C ASN A 10 -19.61 10.33 -22.49
N GLU A 11 -20.15 9.19 -22.90
CA GLU A 11 -20.41 8.07 -21.98
C GLU A 11 -19.10 7.68 -21.28
N SER A 12 -19.09 7.80 -19.96
CA SER A 12 -18.00 7.39 -19.08
C SER A 12 -17.78 5.89 -19.20
N LEU A 13 -16.73 5.48 -19.92
CA LEU A 13 -16.30 4.08 -20.01
C LEU A 13 -15.71 3.61 -18.66
N PRO A 14 -15.99 2.38 -18.21
CA PRO A 14 -15.59 1.87 -16.89
C PRO A 14 -14.06 1.81 -16.69
N ASP A 15 -13.61 1.97 -15.43
CA ASP A 15 -12.21 2.09 -14.96
C ASP A 15 -11.25 0.95 -15.38
N ALA A 16 -11.80 -0.20 -15.80
CA ALA A 16 -11.06 -1.26 -16.49
C ALA A 16 -11.96 -1.89 -17.56
N SER A 17 -11.54 -1.79 -18.81
CA SER A 17 -12.20 -2.51 -19.89
C SER A 17 -11.54 -3.86 -20.07
N THR A 18 -12.27 -4.93 -19.76
CA THR A 18 -11.83 -6.30 -20.01
C THR A 18 -12.67 -6.89 -21.13
N SER A 19 -12.03 -7.54 -22.09
CA SER A 19 -12.71 -8.24 -23.17
C SER A 19 -11.98 -9.52 -23.51
N ARG A 20 -12.76 -10.50 -23.96
CA ARG A 20 -12.30 -11.81 -24.37
C ARG A 20 -12.54 -11.98 -25.86
N PHE A 21 -11.46 -12.28 -26.58
CA PHE A 21 -11.43 -12.49 -28.01
C PHE A 21 -11.07 -13.95 -28.31
N THR A 22 -11.81 -14.58 -29.20
CA THR A 22 -11.56 -15.97 -29.62
C THR A 22 -11.22 -16.00 -31.09
N TRP A 23 -10.10 -16.63 -31.42
CA TRP A 23 -9.62 -16.79 -32.79
C TRP A 23 -9.52 -18.27 -33.15
N LYS A 24 -10.15 -18.65 -34.26
CA LYS A 24 -10.09 -19.99 -34.82
C LYS A 24 -9.15 -20.01 -36.02
N ILE A 25 -8.02 -20.71 -35.88
CA ILE A 25 -7.05 -20.91 -36.96
C ILE A 25 -7.45 -22.16 -37.73
N GLU A 26 -7.86 -21.99 -38.99
CA GLU A 26 -8.15 -23.09 -39.90
C GLU A 26 -6.91 -23.55 -40.67
N SER A 27 -6.88 -24.86 -40.97
CA SER A 27 -5.77 -25.50 -41.67
C SER A 27 -4.41 -25.21 -41.01
N ILE A 28 -4.31 -25.31 -39.68
CA ILE A 28 -3.11 -24.88 -38.93
C ILE A 28 -1.84 -25.59 -39.41
N SER A 29 -1.96 -26.84 -39.84
CA SER A 29 -0.86 -27.63 -40.41
C SER A 29 -0.26 -27.03 -41.70
N LYS A 30 -1.00 -26.18 -42.42
CA LYS A 30 -0.55 -25.52 -43.66
C LYS A 30 0.23 -24.21 -43.43
N HIS A 31 0.27 -23.68 -42.21
CA HIS A 31 0.93 -22.41 -41.90
C HIS A 31 2.44 -22.56 -41.57
N SER A 32 3.08 -23.61 -42.11
CA SER A 32 4.47 -23.96 -41.82
C SER A 32 5.43 -22.79 -42.07
N GLY A 33 6.09 -22.31 -41.01
CA GLY A 33 7.14 -21.29 -41.08
C GLY A 33 6.67 -19.85 -41.29
N ARG A 34 5.36 -19.56 -41.27
CA ARG A 34 4.84 -18.19 -41.41
C ARG A 34 4.19 -17.73 -40.12
N LYS A 35 4.46 -16.47 -39.75
CA LYS A 35 3.70 -15.79 -38.72
C LYS A 35 2.31 -15.43 -39.23
N THR A 36 1.31 -15.59 -38.39
CA THR A 36 -0.10 -15.33 -38.70
C THR A 36 -0.68 -14.37 -37.68
N HIS A 37 -1.52 -13.45 -38.13
CA HIS A 37 -2.24 -12.52 -37.25
C HIS A 37 -3.72 -12.86 -37.25
N SER A 38 -4.38 -12.64 -36.12
CA SER A 38 -5.84 -12.61 -36.04
C SER A 38 -6.42 -11.35 -36.67
N ASP A 39 -7.75 -11.31 -36.76
CA ASP A 39 -8.48 -10.05 -36.92
C ASP A 39 -8.19 -9.11 -35.75
N VAL A 40 -8.39 -7.81 -36.01
CA VAL A 40 -8.22 -6.76 -35.02
C VAL A 40 -9.45 -6.70 -34.12
N PHE A 41 -9.24 -6.60 -32.82
CA PHE A 41 -10.28 -6.41 -31.82
C PHE A 41 -9.95 -5.22 -30.92
N VAL A 42 -10.99 -4.57 -30.38
CA VAL A 42 -10.83 -3.32 -29.62
C VAL A 42 -11.14 -3.56 -28.15
N VAL A 43 -10.21 -3.16 -27.27
CA VAL A 43 -10.36 -3.20 -25.81
C VAL A 43 -9.79 -1.91 -25.25
N GLY A 44 -10.57 -1.22 -24.42
CA GLY A 44 -10.16 0.06 -23.80
C GLY A 44 -9.90 1.18 -24.80
N GLY A 45 -10.58 1.15 -25.95
CA GLY A 45 -10.35 2.09 -27.05
C GLY A 45 -9.07 1.83 -27.84
N TYR A 46 -8.33 0.76 -27.54
CA TYR A 46 -7.09 0.40 -28.25
C TYR A 46 -7.29 -0.80 -29.16
N SER A 47 -6.61 -0.79 -30.31
CA SER A 47 -6.67 -1.86 -31.31
C SER A 47 -5.60 -2.92 -31.05
N TRP A 48 -6.05 -4.14 -30.80
CA TRP A 48 -5.22 -5.30 -30.50
C TRP A 48 -5.39 -6.38 -31.56
N ARG A 49 -4.40 -7.26 -31.69
CA ARG A 49 -4.51 -8.51 -32.46
C ARG A 49 -3.60 -9.57 -31.85
N VAL A 50 -3.88 -10.83 -32.13
CA VAL A 50 -3.02 -11.94 -31.71
C VAL A 50 -2.06 -12.27 -32.85
N LEU A 51 -0.78 -12.43 -32.53
CA LEU A 51 0.29 -12.86 -33.43
C LEU A 51 0.75 -14.27 -33.02
N VAL A 52 0.73 -15.21 -33.96
CA VAL A 52 1.10 -16.61 -33.72
C VAL A 52 2.16 -17.08 -34.71
N PHE A 53 3.09 -17.89 -34.23
CA PHE A 53 4.01 -18.69 -35.02
C PHE A 53 3.67 -20.18 -34.80
N PRO A 54 2.87 -20.81 -35.67
CA PRO A 54 2.35 -22.18 -35.46
C PRO A 54 3.43 -23.27 -35.41
N THR A 55 4.59 -22.99 -35.99
CA THR A 55 5.78 -23.86 -35.97
C THR A 55 6.93 -23.27 -35.14
N GLY A 56 6.64 -22.22 -34.37
CA GLY A 56 7.57 -21.52 -33.49
C GLY A 56 8.38 -20.40 -34.13
N ASN A 57 8.80 -19.47 -33.27
CA ASN A 57 9.67 -18.34 -33.58
C ASN A 57 11.11 -18.69 -33.19
N ASN A 58 11.82 -19.41 -34.06
CA ASN A 58 13.17 -19.96 -33.82
C ASN A 58 13.26 -20.93 -32.61
N VAL A 59 12.14 -21.55 -32.22
CA VAL A 59 12.05 -22.52 -31.13
C VAL A 59 11.08 -23.65 -31.49
N ASN A 60 11.20 -24.82 -30.83
CA ASN A 60 10.30 -25.98 -31.04
C ASN A 60 9.00 -25.89 -30.21
N HIS A 61 8.44 -24.69 -30.10
CA HIS A 61 7.21 -24.41 -29.34
C HIS A 61 6.32 -23.52 -30.18
N LEU A 62 5.00 -23.61 -30.00
CA LEU A 62 4.08 -22.58 -30.43
C LEU A 62 4.51 -21.25 -29.78
N SER A 63 4.66 -20.21 -30.58
CA SER A 63 4.91 -18.85 -30.08
C SER A 63 3.70 -17.99 -30.30
N MET A 64 3.29 -17.22 -29.29
CA MET A 64 2.07 -16.45 -29.33
C MET A 64 2.21 -15.13 -28.56
N TYR A 65 1.77 -14.04 -29.17
CA TYR A 65 1.94 -12.67 -28.69
C TYR A 65 0.64 -11.90 -28.84
N LEU A 66 0.41 -10.95 -27.96
CA LEU A 66 -0.55 -9.85 -28.17
C LEU A 66 0.21 -8.72 -28.86
N ASP A 67 -0.34 -8.16 -29.92
CA ASP A 67 0.27 -7.10 -30.73
C ASP A 67 -0.65 -5.89 -30.83
N VAL A 68 -0.05 -4.70 -30.81
CA VAL A 68 -0.73 -3.42 -31.02
C VAL A 68 -0.95 -3.22 -32.52
N ALA A 69 -2.17 -3.47 -32.98
CA ALA A 69 -2.49 -3.59 -34.41
C ALA A 69 -2.20 -2.31 -35.21
N ASP A 70 -2.35 -1.15 -34.57
CA ASP A 70 -2.17 0.19 -35.12
C ASP A 70 -0.82 0.83 -34.75
N ALA A 71 0.14 0.06 -34.22
CA ALA A 71 1.41 0.58 -33.69
C ALA A 71 2.16 1.53 -34.64
N LYS A 72 2.10 1.25 -35.96
CA LYS A 72 2.79 2.04 -37.00
C LYS A 72 2.15 3.40 -37.27
N SER A 73 0.88 3.58 -36.93
CA SER A 73 0.12 4.82 -37.11
C SER A 73 0.06 5.68 -35.84
N LEU A 74 0.59 5.18 -34.72
CA LEU A 74 0.56 5.89 -33.44
C LEU A 74 1.66 6.96 -33.35
N PRO A 75 1.41 8.06 -32.62
CA PRO A 75 2.38 9.15 -32.47
C PRO A 75 3.63 8.69 -31.72
N THR A 76 4.76 9.33 -31.97
CA THR A 76 6.02 9.06 -31.28
C THR A 76 5.85 9.19 -29.76
N GLY A 77 6.28 8.18 -29.01
CA GLY A 77 6.21 8.16 -27.54
C GLY A 77 4.93 7.53 -26.96
N TRP A 78 4.07 6.93 -27.79
CA TRP A 78 2.90 6.21 -27.31
C TRP A 78 3.27 5.05 -26.36
N SER A 79 2.39 4.79 -25.40
CA SER A 79 2.48 3.67 -24.47
C SER A 79 1.08 3.14 -24.14
N ARG A 80 0.93 1.81 -23.97
CA ARG A 80 -0.32 1.14 -23.57
C ARG A 80 -0.04 0.02 -22.58
N SER A 81 -0.73 -0.02 -21.45
CA SER A 81 -0.50 -1.05 -20.41
C SER A 81 -1.71 -1.95 -20.37
N ALA A 82 -1.46 -3.25 -20.46
CA ALA A 82 -2.52 -4.25 -20.43
C ALA A 82 -2.07 -5.44 -19.58
N GLN A 83 -2.99 -5.93 -18.78
CA GLN A 83 -2.95 -7.29 -18.23
C GLN A 83 -3.69 -8.16 -19.23
N PHE A 84 -3.07 -9.25 -19.70
CA PHE A 84 -3.70 -10.13 -20.66
C PHE A 84 -3.31 -11.58 -20.47
N SER A 85 -4.20 -12.47 -20.88
CA SER A 85 -3.92 -13.90 -20.96
C SER A 85 -4.13 -14.42 -22.38
N LEU A 86 -3.27 -15.34 -22.79
CA LEU A 86 -3.37 -16.05 -24.05
C LEU A 86 -3.54 -17.54 -23.75
N ALA A 87 -4.46 -18.20 -24.46
CA ALA A 87 -4.79 -19.59 -24.24
C ALA A 87 -4.90 -20.38 -25.55
N VAL A 88 -4.50 -21.65 -25.50
CA VAL A 88 -4.85 -22.67 -26.50
C VAL A 88 -5.93 -23.53 -25.87
N ILE A 89 -7.12 -23.53 -26.49
CA ILE A 89 -8.28 -24.23 -25.98
C ILE A 89 -8.19 -25.70 -26.35
N ASN A 90 -8.36 -26.56 -25.35
CA ASN A 90 -8.54 -27.98 -25.57
C ASN A 90 -9.99 -28.25 -25.98
N GLN A 91 -10.17 -28.79 -27.19
CA GLN A 91 -11.47 -28.97 -27.82
C GLN A 91 -12.17 -30.28 -27.40
N LEU A 92 -11.47 -31.17 -26.69
CA LEU A 92 -12.03 -32.40 -26.14
C LEU A 92 -12.43 -32.25 -24.67
N ASP A 93 -11.64 -31.53 -23.87
CA ASP A 93 -11.94 -31.19 -22.49
C ASP A 93 -11.37 -29.81 -22.13
N SER A 94 -12.26 -28.84 -21.93
CA SER A 94 -11.89 -27.45 -21.64
C SER A 94 -11.01 -27.29 -20.40
N LYS A 95 -11.05 -28.23 -19.44
CA LYS A 95 -10.20 -28.20 -18.22
C LYS A 95 -8.71 -28.38 -18.52
N HIS A 96 -8.37 -28.95 -19.67
CA HIS A 96 -7.00 -29.17 -20.12
C HIS A 96 -6.49 -28.06 -21.06
N SER A 97 -7.24 -26.96 -21.19
CA SER A 97 -6.78 -25.77 -21.93
C SER A 97 -5.56 -25.16 -21.26
N VAL A 98 -4.58 -24.75 -22.05
CA VAL A 98 -3.35 -24.13 -21.53
C VAL A 98 -3.48 -22.62 -21.67
N ARG A 99 -3.38 -21.90 -20.55
CA ARG A 99 -3.43 -20.43 -20.48
C ARG A 99 -2.18 -19.90 -19.79
N LYS A 100 -1.65 -18.80 -20.30
CA LYS A 100 -0.60 -18.01 -19.63
C LYS A 100 -1.04 -16.56 -19.54
N GLU A 101 -0.77 -15.93 -18.41
CA GLU A 101 -1.16 -14.54 -18.11
C GLU A 101 0.09 -13.69 -17.87
N VAL A 102 0.04 -12.43 -18.28
CA VAL A 102 1.13 -11.46 -18.11
C VAL A 102 0.58 -10.03 -18.10
N THR A 103 1.31 -9.13 -17.44
CA THR A 103 1.10 -7.68 -17.55
C THR A 103 2.27 -7.07 -18.29
N HIS A 104 1.99 -6.22 -19.27
CA HIS A 104 3.03 -5.57 -20.06
C HIS A 104 2.64 -4.15 -20.48
N THR A 105 3.64 -3.32 -20.75
CA THR A 105 3.50 -1.95 -21.25
C THR A 105 4.09 -1.83 -22.65
N PHE A 106 3.20 -1.88 -23.64
CA PHE A 106 3.50 -1.81 -25.06
C PHE A 106 3.93 -0.40 -25.47
N ASN A 107 4.88 -0.30 -26.39
CA ASN A 107 5.40 0.96 -26.91
C ASN A 107 5.97 0.77 -28.33
N SER A 108 6.55 1.82 -28.91
CA SER A 108 7.08 1.76 -30.27
C SER A 108 8.26 0.78 -30.48
N ARG A 109 8.98 0.41 -29.41
CA ARG A 109 10.06 -0.59 -29.46
C ARG A 109 9.54 -2.00 -29.20
N GLU A 110 8.50 -2.12 -28.38
CA GLU A 110 7.89 -3.37 -27.93
C GLU A 110 6.38 -3.30 -28.24
N SER A 111 6.05 -3.34 -29.52
CA SER A 111 4.65 -3.26 -29.99
C SER A 111 3.88 -4.55 -29.78
N ASP A 112 4.60 -5.66 -29.61
CA ASP A 112 4.10 -6.99 -29.32
C ASP A 112 4.80 -7.61 -28.10
N TRP A 113 4.06 -8.40 -27.33
CA TRP A 113 4.57 -9.09 -26.15
C TRP A 113 3.80 -10.38 -25.90
N GLY A 114 4.48 -11.38 -25.35
CA GLY A 114 3.89 -12.69 -25.11
C GLY A 114 4.94 -13.76 -24.89
N PHE A 115 4.67 -14.95 -25.43
CA PHE A 115 5.38 -16.17 -25.06
C PHE A 115 6.01 -16.81 -26.28
N THR A 116 7.33 -16.68 -26.42
CA THR A 116 8.10 -17.38 -27.46
C THR A 116 7.99 -18.90 -27.30
N SER A 117 7.99 -19.40 -26.06
CA SER A 117 7.75 -20.81 -25.73
C SER A 117 6.41 -20.97 -25.02
N PHE A 118 5.30 -20.92 -25.77
CA PHE A 118 3.95 -21.05 -25.20
C PHE A 118 3.62 -22.51 -24.88
N MET A 119 3.64 -23.39 -25.89
CA MET A 119 3.29 -24.81 -25.80
C MET A 119 4.23 -25.64 -26.68
N PRO A 120 4.75 -26.80 -26.23
CA PRO A 120 5.56 -27.67 -27.06
C PRO A 120 4.81 -28.11 -28.32
N LEU A 121 5.45 -28.07 -29.49
CA LEU A 121 4.79 -28.49 -30.74
C LEU A 121 4.39 -29.96 -30.71
N ILE A 122 5.15 -30.81 -30.01
CA ILE A 122 4.83 -32.22 -29.82
C ILE A 122 3.49 -32.42 -29.11
N ASP A 123 3.14 -31.52 -28.18
CA ASP A 123 1.87 -31.59 -27.46
C ASP A 123 0.74 -30.97 -28.27
N LEU A 124 1.01 -29.84 -28.95
CA LEU A 124 0.02 -29.15 -29.78
C LEU A 124 -0.49 -30.04 -30.91
N TYR A 125 0.42 -30.74 -31.59
CA TYR A 125 0.11 -31.57 -32.76
C TYR A 125 -0.19 -33.04 -32.41
N ASP A 126 -0.20 -33.42 -31.14
CA ASP A 126 -0.65 -34.75 -30.71
C ASP A 126 -2.19 -34.84 -30.83
N PRO A 127 -2.72 -35.68 -31.75
CA PRO A 127 -4.17 -35.79 -31.95
C PRO A 127 -4.92 -36.30 -30.71
N SER A 128 -4.24 -37.01 -29.80
CA SER A 128 -4.83 -37.53 -28.57
C SER A 128 -5.04 -36.46 -27.51
N LYS A 129 -4.33 -35.31 -27.60
CA LYS A 129 -4.40 -34.23 -26.62
C LYS A 129 -5.49 -33.20 -26.88
N GLY A 130 -6.11 -33.19 -28.06
CA GLY A 130 -7.33 -32.41 -28.30
C GLY A 130 -7.13 -30.90 -28.55
N TYR A 131 -5.90 -30.43 -28.71
CA TYR A 131 -5.63 -29.01 -29.02
C TYR A 131 -5.91 -28.66 -30.49
N ILE A 132 -5.68 -29.62 -31.39
CA ILE A 132 -6.05 -29.53 -32.81
C ILE A 132 -7.11 -30.58 -33.12
N VAL A 133 -8.28 -30.14 -33.59
CA VAL A 133 -9.38 -31.00 -34.03
C VAL A 133 -9.79 -30.54 -35.43
N ASN A 134 -9.91 -31.48 -36.38
CA ASN A 134 -10.20 -31.16 -37.79
C ASN A 134 -9.24 -30.14 -38.41
N ASP A 135 -7.94 -30.20 -38.06
CA ASP A 135 -6.90 -29.24 -38.49
C ASP A 135 -7.21 -27.79 -38.10
N GLN A 136 -7.98 -27.61 -37.01
CA GLN A 136 -8.34 -26.33 -36.43
C GLN A 136 -7.79 -26.19 -35.02
N CYS A 137 -7.21 -25.03 -34.72
CA CYS A 137 -6.75 -24.65 -33.39
C CYS A 137 -7.54 -23.43 -32.92
N ILE A 138 -8.00 -23.44 -31.66
CA ILE A 138 -8.74 -22.34 -31.06
C ILE A 138 -7.86 -21.64 -30.05
N ILE A 139 -7.64 -20.34 -30.28
CA ILE A 139 -6.89 -19.45 -29.41
C ILE A 139 -7.85 -18.49 -28.75
N GLU A 140 -7.62 -18.21 -27.47
CA GLU A 140 -8.36 -17.20 -26.74
C GLU A 140 -7.38 -16.16 -26.18
N ALA A 141 -7.71 -14.88 -26.36
CA ALA A 141 -7.01 -13.76 -25.77
C ALA A 141 -7.98 -13.01 -24.87
N GLU A 142 -7.68 -12.92 -23.59
CA GLU A 142 -8.39 -12.06 -22.65
C GLU A 142 -7.51 -10.87 -22.36
N VAL A 143 -7.99 -9.66 -22.65
CA VAL A 143 -7.23 -8.43 -22.50
C VAL A 143 -7.99 -7.53 -21.55
N ALA A 144 -7.31 -7.11 -20.48
CA ALA A 144 -7.74 -6.08 -19.55
C ALA A 144 -6.85 -4.86 -19.75
N VAL A 145 -7.39 -3.86 -20.43
CA VAL A 145 -6.72 -2.57 -20.56
C VAL A 145 -7.11 -1.73 -19.35
N ARG A 146 -6.11 -1.43 -18.53
CA ARG A 146 -6.21 -0.34 -17.56
C ARG A 146 -5.83 0.93 -18.31
N LYS A 147 -6.58 2.02 -18.11
CA LYS A 147 -6.12 3.33 -18.58
C LYS A 147 -4.69 3.51 -18.07
N ILE A 148 -3.72 3.62 -18.98
CA ILE A 148 -2.48 4.28 -18.61
C ILE A 148 -2.91 5.68 -18.24
N VAL A 149 -2.82 5.97 -16.96
CA VAL A 149 -2.74 7.31 -16.44
C VAL A 149 -1.67 8.01 -17.28
N ASP A 150 -2.07 8.93 -18.16
CA ASP A 150 -1.12 9.71 -18.96
C ASP A 150 -0.25 10.48 -17.96
N TYR A 151 0.95 9.96 -17.69
CA TYR A 151 1.76 10.32 -16.53
C TYR A 151 2.09 11.81 -16.46
N TRP A 152 1.99 12.49 -17.60
CA TRP A 152 2.25 13.91 -17.80
C TRP A 152 1.01 14.79 -17.65
N ASN A 153 -0.19 14.24 -17.86
CA ASN A 153 -1.47 14.98 -17.86
C ASN A 153 -2.44 14.50 -16.78
N TYR A 154 -1.99 13.67 -15.84
CA TYR A 154 -2.83 13.15 -14.77
C TYR A 154 -3.15 14.22 -13.73
N ASP A 155 -4.42 14.56 -13.66
CA ASP A 155 -4.96 15.47 -12.66
C ASP A 155 -5.50 14.67 -11.47
N SER A 156 -4.69 14.60 -10.40
CA SER A 156 -5.06 13.92 -9.16
C SER A 156 -6.39 14.42 -8.59
N LYS A 157 -6.65 15.73 -8.63
CA LYS A 157 -7.87 16.34 -8.05
C LYS A 157 -9.09 15.88 -8.84
N LYS A 158 -9.02 15.94 -10.17
CA LYS A 158 -10.13 15.54 -11.05
C LYS A 158 -10.45 14.05 -10.94
N GLU A 159 -9.44 13.20 -10.90
CA GLU A 159 -9.63 11.74 -10.95
C GLU A 159 -9.98 11.14 -9.58
N THR A 160 -9.53 11.77 -8.48
CA THR A 160 -9.67 11.21 -7.13
C THR A 160 -10.41 12.10 -6.13
N GLY A 161 -10.49 13.41 -6.37
CA GLY A 161 -10.95 14.42 -5.40
C GLY A 161 -9.83 14.98 -4.50
N TYR A 162 -8.63 14.40 -4.56
CA TYR A 162 -7.51 14.71 -3.67
C TYR A 162 -6.26 15.18 -4.44
N VAL A 163 -5.40 15.94 -3.77
CA VAL A 163 -4.11 16.42 -4.31
C VAL A 163 -2.93 15.84 -3.55
N GLY A 164 -1.82 15.70 -4.27
CA GLY A 164 -0.56 15.22 -3.71
C GLY A 164 0.30 16.32 -3.08
N LEU A 165 1.46 15.91 -2.57
CA LEU A 165 2.50 16.77 -2.00
C LEU A 165 3.77 16.70 -2.86
N LYS A 166 4.38 17.85 -3.14
CA LYS A 166 5.64 17.93 -3.90
C LYS A 166 6.77 17.30 -3.10
N ASN A 167 7.49 16.38 -3.73
CA ASN A 167 8.70 15.82 -3.16
C ASN A 167 9.85 16.83 -3.29
N GLN A 168 10.50 17.16 -2.19
CA GLN A 168 11.65 18.08 -2.19
C GLN A 168 12.99 17.36 -2.44
N GLY A 169 12.96 16.07 -2.75
CA GLY A 169 14.12 15.22 -3.00
C GLY A 169 14.05 13.93 -2.20
N ALA A 170 14.04 14.05 -0.86
CA ALA A 170 14.01 12.91 0.06
C ALA A 170 12.88 12.98 1.08
N THR A 171 11.87 13.82 0.88
CA THR A 171 10.83 14.12 1.89
C THR A 171 9.59 13.22 1.78
N CYS A 172 9.67 12.10 1.08
CA CYS A 172 8.53 11.22 0.84
C CYS A 172 7.98 10.58 2.13
N TYR A 173 8.84 10.34 3.14
CA TYR A 173 8.44 9.86 4.47
C TYR A 173 7.52 10.88 5.16
N MET A 174 7.87 12.16 5.09
CA MET A 174 7.08 13.26 5.63
C MET A 174 5.78 13.44 4.84
N ASN A 175 5.82 13.38 3.50
CA ASN A 175 4.62 13.50 2.68
C ASN A 175 3.59 12.42 3.02
N SER A 176 4.04 11.17 3.16
CA SER A 176 3.19 10.02 3.51
C SER A 176 2.54 10.19 4.88
N LEU A 177 3.31 10.67 5.86
CA LEU A 177 2.81 10.96 7.21
C LEU A 177 1.80 12.12 7.21
N LEU A 178 2.11 13.22 6.53
CA LEU A 178 1.24 14.39 6.45
C LEU A 178 -0.09 14.07 5.79
N GLN A 179 -0.07 13.29 4.70
CA GLN A 179 -1.30 12.81 4.06
C GLN A 179 -2.10 11.92 5.02
N THR A 180 -1.44 11.06 5.78
CA THR A 180 -2.11 10.19 6.78
C THR A 180 -2.81 11.02 7.85
N LEU A 181 -2.11 11.98 8.46
CA LEU A 181 -2.65 12.85 9.51
C LEU A 181 -3.73 13.80 8.97
N TYR A 182 -3.56 14.33 7.77
CA TYR A 182 -4.55 15.21 7.11
C TYR A 182 -5.89 14.51 6.90
N HIS A 183 -5.87 13.21 6.55
CA HIS A 183 -7.06 12.40 6.35
C HIS A 183 -7.65 11.84 7.66
N ILE A 184 -7.26 12.39 8.82
CA ILE A 184 -7.96 12.24 10.10
C ILE A 184 -8.71 13.57 10.36
N PRO A 185 -10.00 13.69 10.00
CA PRO A 185 -10.72 14.96 10.04
C PRO A 185 -10.70 15.66 11.41
N TYR A 186 -10.85 14.90 12.50
CA TYR A 186 -10.78 15.47 13.85
C TYR A 186 -9.41 16.09 14.17
N PHE A 187 -8.31 15.46 13.73
CA PHE A 187 -6.97 16.03 13.86
C PHE A 187 -6.83 17.31 13.04
N ARG A 188 -7.30 17.29 11.79
CA ARG A 188 -7.32 18.45 10.90
C ARG A 188 -8.13 19.62 11.50
N LYS A 189 -9.30 19.34 12.09
CA LYS A 189 -10.12 20.33 12.82
C LYS A 189 -9.33 20.98 13.96
N ALA A 190 -8.68 20.16 14.78
CA ALA A 190 -7.90 20.65 15.89
C ALA A 190 -6.74 21.55 15.44
N VAL A 191 -6.07 21.20 14.34
CA VAL A 191 -5.02 22.04 13.73
C VAL A 191 -5.58 23.40 13.29
N TYR A 192 -6.75 23.45 12.66
CA TYR A 192 -7.35 24.74 12.25
C TYR A 192 -7.75 25.66 13.42
N HIS A 193 -8.12 25.09 14.57
CA HIS A 193 -8.45 25.86 15.77
C HIS A 193 -7.23 26.27 16.63
N MET A 194 -6.00 25.93 16.21
CA MET A 194 -4.81 26.41 16.90
C MET A 194 -4.63 27.92 16.72
N PRO A 195 -4.34 28.69 17.79
CA PRO A 195 -4.08 30.12 17.67
C PRO A 195 -2.76 30.38 16.95
N THR A 196 -2.80 31.23 15.92
CA THR A 196 -1.62 31.58 15.09
C THR A 196 -1.27 33.07 15.05
N VAL A 197 -2.02 33.88 15.80
CA VAL A 197 -2.06 35.35 15.71
C VAL A 197 -0.72 36.05 16.05
N ASP A 198 0.19 35.40 16.80
CA ASP A 198 1.41 36.06 17.34
C ASP A 198 2.76 35.56 16.78
N THR A 199 2.80 34.78 15.68
CA THR A 199 4.09 34.25 15.19
C THR A 199 4.34 34.46 13.69
N PRO A 200 5.16 35.47 13.30
CA PRO A 200 5.65 35.62 11.94
C PRO A 200 6.60 34.46 11.56
N SER A 201 6.66 34.14 10.26
CA SER A 201 7.60 33.24 9.57
C SER A 201 8.40 32.26 10.45
N GLY A 202 7.96 30.99 10.52
CA GLY A 202 8.65 29.92 11.26
C GLY A 202 7.77 29.15 12.24
N SER A 203 6.49 29.49 12.36
CA SER A 203 5.53 28.78 13.20
C SER A 203 5.06 27.48 12.55
N ILE A 204 5.33 26.33 13.20
CA ILE A 204 4.89 25.00 12.74
C ILE A 204 3.36 24.93 12.63
N PRO A 205 2.55 25.38 13.62
CA PRO A 205 1.10 25.39 13.50
C PRO A 205 0.60 26.17 12.28
N LEU A 206 1.14 27.36 12.01
CA LEU A 206 0.75 28.17 10.86
C LEU A 206 1.12 27.51 9.52
N ALA A 207 2.34 26.96 9.43
CA ALA A 207 2.77 26.24 8.23
C ALA A 207 1.89 25.00 7.96
N LEU A 208 1.51 24.28 9.02
CA LEU A 208 0.64 23.10 8.92
C LEU A 208 -0.80 23.50 8.55
N GLN A 209 -1.34 24.56 9.14
CA GLN A 209 -2.65 25.12 8.79
C GLN A 209 -2.71 25.54 7.32
N SER A 210 -1.71 26.29 6.85
CA SER A 210 -1.63 26.73 5.45
C SER A 210 -1.51 25.52 4.51
N LEU A 211 -0.70 24.52 4.86
CA LEU A 211 -0.58 23.29 4.09
C LEU A 211 -1.91 22.54 4.00
N PHE A 212 -2.60 22.35 5.12
CA PHE A 212 -3.88 21.63 5.16
C PHE A 212 -4.98 22.39 4.40
N TYR A 213 -5.02 23.72 4.53
CA TYR A 213 -5.93 24.55 3.75
C TYR A 213 -5.70 24.38 2.23
N ARG A 214 -4.43 24.46 1.79
CA ARG A 214 -4.05 24.25 0.39
C ARG A 214 -4.34 22.82 -0.10
N LEU A 215 -4.19 21.79 0.74
CA LEU A 215 -4.60 20.42 0.41
C LEU A 215 -6.12 20.28 0.23
N GLN A 216 -6.91 21.03 0.99
CA GLN A 216 -8.38 21.00 0.92
C GLN A 216 -8.92 21.71 -0.33
N HIS A 217 -8.42 22.92 -0.60
CA HIS A 217 -8.97 23.82 -1.63
C HIS A 217 -8.13 23.90 -2.90
N GLY A 218 -6.89 23.43 -2.89
CA GLY A 218 -6.02 23.46 -4.06
C GLY A 218 -6.36 22.39 -5.09
N ASP A 219 -6.06 22.71 -6.35
CA ASP A 219 -6.22 21.81 -7.50
C ASP A 219 -4.92 21.10 -7.91
N ASN A 220 -3.78 21.59 -7.43
CA ASN A 220 -2.44 21.09 -7.82
C ASN A 220 -1.68 20.51 -6.63
N SER A 221 -0.58 19.81 -6.90
CA SER A 221 0.33 19.32 -5.85
C SER A 221 0.90 20.47 -5.00
N ILE A 222 0.92 20.28 -3.68
CA ILE A 222 1.27 21.32 -2.73
C ILE A 222 2.71 21.18 -2.23
N SER A 223 3.45 22.28 -2.17
CA SER A 223 4.83 22.32 -1.66
C SER A 223 4.88 22.31 -0.14
N THR A 224 5.71 21.43 0.44
CA THR A 224 5.94 21.34 1.89
C THR A 224 7.10 22.21 2.41
N LYS A 225 7.67 23.08 1.56
CA LYS A 225 8.85 23.93 1.87
C LYS A 225 8.69 24.82 3.09
N GLU A 226 7.51 25.41 3.28
CA GLU A 226 7.24 26.29 4.43
C GLU A 226 7.26 25.49 5.74
N LEU A 227 6.75 24.26 5.71
CA LEU A 227 6.73 23.36 6.85
C LEU A 227 8.13 22.86 7.21
N THR A 228 8.92 22.40 6.24
CA THR A 228 10.31 21.97 6.50
C THR A 228 11.15 23.12 7.05
N LYS A 229 10.99 24.33 6.51
CA LYS A 229 11.62 25.54 7.05
C LYS A 229 11.20 25.85 8.50
N SER A 230 9.93 25.62 8.84
CA SER A 230 9.43 25.83 10.22
C SER A 230 9.99 24.82 11.23
N PHE A 231 10.41 23.64 10.78
CA PHE A 231 11.12 22.67 11.62
C PHE A 231 12.58 23.07 11.90
N GLY A 232 13.09 24.08 11.19
CA GLY A 232 14.48 24.51 11.25
C GLY A 232 15.39 23.68 10.35
N TRP A 233 14.83 22.83 9.48
CA TRP A 233 15.63 21.98 8.59
C TRP A 233 16.31 22.82 7.53
N ASP A 234 17.64 22.66 7.41
CA ASP A 234 18.37 23.24 6.30
C ASP A 234 18.18 22.42 5.01
N SER A 235 18.73 22.91 3.91
CA SER A 235 18.64 22.25 2.61
C SER A 235 19.20 20.83 2.65
N TYR A 236 20.20 20.54 3.49
CA TYR A 236 20.90 19.26 3.57
C TYR A 236 20.11 18.25 4.42
N GLU A 237 19.55 18.68 5.56
CA GLU A 237 18.66 17.87 6.40
C GLU A 237 17.39 17.46 5.63
N SER A 238 16.89 18.32 4.73
CA SER A 238 15.76 17.99 3.85
C SER A 238 16.07 16.88 2.82
N PHE A 239 17.35 16.54 2.60
CA PHE A 239 17.80 15.42 1.76
C PHE A 239 18.14 14.15 2.56
N MET A 240 18.07 14.19 3.90
CA MET A 240 18.25 12.99 4.73
C MET A 240 16.93 12.24 4.87
N GLN A 241 16.97 10.92 4.67
CA GLN A 241 15.80 10.08 4.96
C GLN A 241 15.71 9.88 6.47
N HIS A 242 14.62 10.34 7.07
CA HIS A 242 14.31 10.10 8.47
C HIS A 242 13.29 8.97 8.61
N ASP A 243 13.27 8.38 9.80
CA ASP A 243 12.24 7.43 10.17
C ASP A 243 10.87 8.14 10.29
N VAL A 244 9.83 7.57 9.67
CA VAL A 244 8.47 8.12 9.74
C VAL A 244 7.97 8.20 11.19
N GLN A 245 8.30 7.21 12.02
CA GLN A 245 7.90 7.16 13.42
C GLN A 245 8.56 8.28 14.22
N GLU A 246 9.85 8.52 14.01
CA GLU A 246 10.59 9.59 14.69
C GLU A 246 10.00 10.96 14.33
N LEU A 247 9.77 11.21 13.03
CA LEU A 247 9.13 12.45 12.58
C LEU A 247 7.74 12.62 13.19
N ASN A 248 6.93 11.56 13.23
CA ASN A 248 5.58 11.62 13.79
C ASN A 248 5.60 12.00 15.27
N ARG A 249 6.51 11.42 16.06
CA ARG A 249 6.64 11.73 17.48
C ARG A 249 7.09 13.18 17.70
N VAL A 250 8.10 13.64 16.96
CA VAL A 250 8.58 15.03 17.03
C VAL A 250 7.50 16.03 16.60
N LEU A 251 6.73 15.72 15.55
CA LEU A 251 5.62 16.56 15.10
C LEU A 251 4.53 16.63 16.18
N CYS A 252 4.11 15.49 16.72
CA CYS A 252 3.06 15.43 17.75
C CYS A 252 3.47 16.18 19.02
N GLU A 253 4.70 16.01 19.51
CA GLU A 253 5.23 16.72 20.67
C GLU A 253 5.23 18.24 20.46
N LYS A 254 5.76 18.70 19.32
CA LYS A 254 5.79 20.13 18.98
C LYS A 254 4.39 20.73 18.84
N LEU A 255 3.43 19.97 18.30
CA LEU A 255 2.04 20.42 18.22
C LEU A 255 1.38 20.46 19.59
N GLU A 256 1.58 19.44 20.42
CA GLU A 256 1.01 19.37 21.77
C GLU A 256 1.45 20.55 22.63
N ASP A 257 2.74 20.90 22.58
CA ASP A 257 3.27 22.08 23.27
C ASP A 257 2.63 23.40 22.82
N LYS A 258 2.25 23.50 21.55
CA LYS A 258 1.55 24.67 21.00
C LYS A 258 0.04 24.66 21.26
N MET A 259 -0.53 23.50 21.56
CA MET A 259 -1.94 23.35 21.93
C MET A 259 -2.20 23.60 23.43
N LYS A 260 -1.17 23.53 24.29
CA LYS A 260 -1.28 23.82 25.73
C LYS A 260 -1.80 25.24 25.99
N GLY A 261 -2.80 25.37 26.86
CA GLY A 261 -3.44 26.65 27.20
C GLY A 261 -4.41 27.16 26.12
N THR A 262 -4.76 26.34 25.13
CA THR A 262 -5.70 26.69 24.05
C THR A 262 -6.97 25.84 24.13
N ILE A 263 -7.98 26.18 23.32
CA ILE A 263 -9.24 25.41 23.26
C ILE A 263 -9.06 23.96 22.75
N VAL A 264 -7.93 23.67 22.07
CA VAL A 264 -7.60 22.34 21.53
C VAL A 264 -6.59 21.58 22.39
N GLU A 265 -6.39 22.00 23.64
CA GLU A 265 -5.50 21.32 24.57
C GLU A 265 -5.87 19.82 24.77
N GLY A 266 -4.83 18.99 24.80
CA GLY A 266 -4.94 17.54 24.97
C GLY A 266 -5.56 16.81 23.77
N THR A 267 -5.69 17.45 22.60
CA THR A 267 -6.24 16.77 21.40
C THR A 267 -5.34 15.60 20.96
N ILE A 268 -4.02 15.79 20.95
CA ILE A 268 -3.06 14.74 20.58
C ILE A 268 -3.17 13.55 21.53
N GLN A 269 -3.18 13.80 22.84
CA GLN A 269 -3.39 12.78 23.88
C GLN A 269 -4.72 12.04 23.68
N LYS A 270 -5.83 12.76 23.54
CA LYS A 270 -7.16 12.18 23.31
C LYS A 270 -7.26 11.31 22.06
N LEU A 271 -6.44 11.56 21.04
CA LEU A 271 -6.48 10.82 19.77
C LEU A 271 -5.55 9.60 19.77
N PHE A 272 -4.33 9.76 20.27
CA PHE A 272 -3.22 8.83 20.02
C PHE A 272 -2.64 8.22 21.29
N GLU A 273 -2.90 8.77 22.48
CA GLU A 273 -2.35 8.23 23.73
C GLU A 273 -3.14 7.01 24.20
N GLY A 274 -2.42 5.92 24.47
CA GLY A 274 -2.89 4.78 25.24
C GLY A 274 -1.94 4.47 26.38
N HIS A 275 -2.31 3.51 27.22
CA HIS A 275 -1.54 3.16 28.41
C HIS A 275 -1.29 1.67 28.53
N HIS A 276 -0.09 1.31 29.00
CA HIS A 276 0.23 -0.05 29.40
C HIS A 276 0.78 -0.10 30.82
N MET A 277 0.67 -1.29 31.42
CA MET A 277 1.23 -1.61 32.73
C MET A 277 2.30 -2.67 32.57
N ASN A 278 3.55 -2.30 32.88
CA ASN A 278 4.63 -3.25 33.09
C ASN A 278 4.54 -3.80 34.50
N TYR A 279 4.68 -5.11 34.68
CA TYR A 279 4.70 -5.74 35.99
C TYR A 279 5.89 -6.67 36.15
N ILE A 280 6.38 -6.76 37.39
CA ILE A 280 7.37 -7.73 37.84
C ILE A 280 6.82 -8.40 39.08
N GLU A 281 6.68 -9.72 39.05
CA GLU A 281 6.13 -10.53 40.14
C GLU A 281 7.17 -11.57 40.55
N CYS A 282 7.67 -11.48 41.78
CA CYS A 282 8.65 -12.42 42.32
C CYS A 282 7.97 -13.79 42.60
N ILE A 283 8.70 -14.87 42.36
CA ILE A 283 8.15 -16.24 42.51
C ILE A 283 8.31 -16.75 43.94
N GLY A 284 9.46 -16.46 44.56
CA GLY A 284 9.81 -16.97 45.89
C GLY A 284 9.37 -16.10 47.06
N VAL A 285 8.89 -14.87 46.79
CA VAL A 285 8.50 -13.88 47.80
C VAL A 285 7.25 -13.14 47.35
N ASP A 286 6.41 -12.73 48.30
CA ASP A 286 5.24 -11.90 48.03
C ASP A 286 5.67 -10.45 47.74
N TYR A 287 6.12 -10.23 46.50
CA TYR A 287 6.51 -8.92 45.99
C TYR A 287 6.09 -8.77 44.54
N LYS A 288 5.29 -7.74 44.28
CA LYS A 288 4.88 -7.32 42.94
C LYS A 288 5.15 -5.83 42.77
N SER A 289 5.80 -5.48 41.67
CA SER A 289 6.01 -4.10 41.23
C SER A 289 5.24 -3.88 39.93
N THR A 290 4.57 -2.74 39.82
CA THR A 290 3.81 -2.35 38.63
C THR A 290 4.13 -0.91 38.26
N ARG A 291 4.36 -0.64 36.98
CA ARG A 291 4.60 0.70 36.45
C ARG A 291 3.66 0.95 35.28
N LYS A 292 2.91 2.06 35.36
CA LYS A 292 2.07 2.54 34.27
C LYS A 292 2.89 3.48 33.39
N GLU A 293 2.78 3.32 32.09
CA GLU A 293 3.46 4.13 31.07
C GLU A 293 2.48 4.43 29.94
N SER A 294 2.61 5.60 29.31
CA SER A 294 1.84 5.96 28.13
C SER A 294 2.62 5.69 26.85
N PHE A 295 1.88 5.49 25.76
CA PHE A 295 2.41 5.33 24.41
C PHE A 295 1.53 6.09 23.42
N TYR A 296 2.14 6.59 22.34
CA TYR A 296 1.43 7.22 21.22
C TYR A 296 1.42 6.33 19.96
N ASP A 297 2.34 5.37 19.92
CA ASP A 297 2.49 4.36 18.88
C ASP A 297 3.05 3.07 19.48
N LEU A 298 2.81 1.95 18.82
CA LEU A 298 3.34 0.64 19.21
C LEU A 298 4.29 0.11 18.15
N ALA A 299 5.51 -0.19 18.54
CA ALA A 299 6.52 -0.77 17.67
C ALA A 299 6.44 -2.30 17.73
N LEU A 300 5.83 -2.90 16.70
CA LEU A 300 5.58 -4.34 16.59
C LEU A 300 6.76 -5.07 15.94
N ASP A 301 7.17 -6.18 16.54
CA ASP A 301 8.19 -7.04 15.98
C ASP A 301 7.64 -7.79 14.75
N VAL A 302 8.31 -7.64 13.61
CA VAL A 302 7.95 -8.34 12.37
C VAL A 302 8.69 -9.68 12.28
N LYS A 303 9.99 -9.67 12.59
CA LYS A 303 10.82 -10.88 12.50
C LYS A 303 10.32 -11.95 13.46
N GLY A 304 10.01 -13.12 12.92
CA GLY A 304 9.48 -14.24 13.68
C GLY A 304 7.98 -14.15 14.01
N CYS A 305 7.27 -13.15 13.49
CA CYS A 305 5.81 -13.00 13.64
C CYS A 305 5.15 -13.11 12.26
N SER A 306 4.10 -13.94 12.12
CA SER A 306 3.36 -14.11 10.86
C SER A 306 2.41 -12.96 10.56
N ASP A 307 1.93 -12.30 11.60
CA ASP A 307 0.87 -11.30 11.53
C ASP A 307 0.86 -10.40 12.78
N VAL A 308 0.00 -9.38 12.74
CA VAL A 308 -0.20 -8.43 13.84
C VAL A 308 -0.53 -9.09 15.17
N TYR A 309 -1.35 -10.15 15.16
CA TYR A 309 -1.73 -10.82 16.41
C TYR A 309 -0.55 -11.56 17.04
N ALA A 310 0.28 -12.22 16.23
CA ALA A 310 1.52 -12.84 16.70
C ALA A 310 2.46 -11.83 17.37
N SER A 311 2.54 -10.59 16.85
CA SER A 311 3.32 -9.53 17.48
C SER A 311 2.71 -9.04 18.79
N PHE A 312 1.39 -8.92 18.88
CA PHE A 312 0.71 -8.59 20.15
C PHE A 312 0.87 -9.70 21.20
N ASP A 313 0.77 -10.97 20.78
CA ASP A 313 1.04 -12.13 21.64
C ASP A 313 2.47 -12.10 22.20
N LYS A 314 3.45 -11.74 21.35
CA LYS A 314 4.83 -11.54 21.79
C LYS A 314 4.96 -10.33 22.74
N TYR A 315 4.20 -9.27 22.50
CA TYR A 315 4.23 -8.05 23.32
C TYR A 315 3.79 -8.32 24.77
N VAL A 316 2.79 -9.18 24.97
CA VAL A 316 2.27 -9.56 26.30
C VAL A 316 2.89 -10.85 26.86
N ALA A 317 3.86 -11.44 26.15
CA ALA A 317 4.52 -12.66 26.58
C ALA A 317 5.26 -12.43 27.90
N VAL A 318 5.11 -13.37 28.83
CA VAL A 318 5.78 -13.31 30.12
C VAL A 318 7.23 -13.76 29.97
N GLU A 319 8.15 -12.86 30.29
CA GLU A 319 9.58 -13.13 30.39
C GLU A 319 9.92 -13.65 31.79
N MET A 320 10.70 -14.73 31.84
CA MET A 320 11.27 -15.22 33.10
C MET A 320 12.60 -14.53 33.36
N LEU A 321 12.73 -13.91 34.52
CA LEU A 321 13.95 -13.32 35.04
C LEU A 321 14.59 -14.29 36.02
N ASP A 322 15.46 -15.16 35.53
CA ASP A 322 16.16 -16.20 36.30
C ASP A 322 17.65 -16.27 35.95
N GLY A 323 18.39 -17.16 36.62
CA GLY A 323 19.82 -17.34 36.39
C GLY A 323 20.62 -16.06 36.63
N ASP A 324 21.36 -15.63 35.62
CA ASP A 324 22.16 -14.38 35.65
C ASP A 324 21.30 -13.11 35.47
N ASN A 325 20.04 -13.25 35.04
CA ASN A 325 19.09 -12.16 34.78
C ASN A 325 18.06 -11.97 35.90
N LYS A 326 18.34 -12.45 37.13
CA LYS A 326 17.47 -12.30 38.30
C LYS A 326 17.12 -10.84 38.58
N TYR A 327 15.89 -10.61 39.04
CA TYR A 327 15.41 -9.29 39.40
C TYR A 327 15.97 -8.84 40.74
N GLN A 328 16.60 -7.65 40.79
CA GLN A 328 17.05 -7.04 42.03
C GLN A 328 15.88 -6.30 42.70
N SER A 329 15.23 -6.97 43.65
CA SER A 329 14.20 -6.34 44.48
C SER A 329 14.82 -5.46 45.57
N GLU A 330 14.17 -4.35 45.92
CA GLU A 330 14.67 -3.44 46.97
C GLU A 330 14.71 -4.09 48.36
N LYS A 331 13.77 -5.02 48.65
CA LYS A 331 13.60 -5.62 49.98
C LYS A 331 14.22 -7.01 50.12
N TYR A 332 14.25 -7.81 49.06
CA TYR A 332 14.57 -9.25 49.12
C TYR A 332 15.81 -9.62 48.29
N GLY A 333 16.55 -8.65 47.76
CA GLY A 333 17.72 -8.89 46.92
C GLY A 333 17.35 -9.51 45.56
N LEU A 334 18.28 -10.29 44.99
CA LEU A 334 18.08 -11.01 43.73
C LEU A 334 17.02 -12.10 43.86
N GLN A 335 15.99 -12.04 43.02
CA GLN A 335 14.85 -12.95 43.01
C GLN A 335 14.57 -13.45 41.60
N ASP A 336 14.10 -14.69 41.50
CA ASP A 336 13.47 -15.16 40.28
C ASP A 336 12.11 -14.50 40.15
N ALA A 337 11.83 -13.90 39.00
CA ALA A 337 10.62 -13.12 38.79
C ALA A 337 10.02 -13.33 37.39
N LYS A 338 8.71 -13.11 37.29
CA LYS A 338 7.99 -13.00 36.04
C LYS A 338 7.86 -11.54 35.68
N LYS A 339 8.31 -11.16 34.50
CA LYS A 339 8.14 -9.83 33.94
C LYS A 339 7.16 -9.92 32.77
N GLY A 340 6.22 -8.98 32.70
CA GLY A 340 5.28 -8.91 31.59
C GLY A 340 4.71 -7.52 31.44
N MET A 341 3.88 -7.36 30.42
CA MET A 341 3.17 -6.13 30.15
C MET A 341 1.74 -6.46 29.72
N LEU A 342 0.77 -5.66 30.19
CA LEU A 342 -0.61 -5.69 29.72
C LEU A 342 -1.10 -4.27 29.42
N PHE A 343 -2.00 -4.13 28.45
CA PHE A 343 -2.58 -2.84 28.09
C PHE A 343 -3.68 -2.43 29.07
N ILE A 344 -3.68 -1.19 29.50
CA ILE A 344 -4.75 -0.62 30.33
C ILE A 344 -5.88 -0.14 29.43
N ASP A 345 -5.51 0.57 28.37
CA ASP A 345 -6.41 1.09 27.35
C ASP A 345 -5.65 1.29 26.03
N PHE A 346 -6.41 1.43 24.94
CA PHE A 346 -5.88 1.77 23.63
C PHE A 346 -6.41 3.14 23.19
N PRO A 347 -5.69 3.86 22.30
CA PRO A 347 -6.15 5.14 21.77
C PRO A 347 -7.28 4.97 20.74
N PRO A 348 -8.13 6.00 20.52
CA PRO A 348 -9.10 6.00 19.43
C PRO A 348 -8.48 5.87 18.03
N VAL A 349 -7.28 6.43 17.82
CA VAL A 349 -6.47 6.22 16.62
C VAL A 349 -5.20 5.48 16.99
N LEU A 350 -5.12 4.21 16.60
CA LEU A 350 -4.01 3.33 16.93
C LEU A 350 -2.96 3.35 15.82
N GLN A 351 -1.73 3.68 16.19
CA GLN A 351 -0.59 3.72 15.29
C GLN A 351 0.35 2.55 15.58
N LEU A 352 0.56 1.69 14.58
CA LEU A 352 1.41 0.50 14.69
C LEU A 352 2.60 0.64 13.75
N GLN A 353 3.79 0.82 14.29
CA GLN A 353 5.03 0.77 13.52
C GLN A 353 5.47 -0.69 13.39
N LEU A 354 5.77 -1.13 12.18
CA LEU A 354 6.31 -2.46 11.92
C LEU A 354 7.84 -2.38 11.91
N LYS A 355 8.51 -2.99 12.90
CA LYS A 355 9.97 -3.01 13.01
C LYS A 355 10.60 -3.84 11.89
N ARG A 356 10.66 -3.25 10.70
CA ARG A 356 11.25 -3.85 9.49
C ARG A 356 12.70 -3.45 9.28
N PHE A 357 13.31 -2.71 10.19
CA PHE A 357 14.73 -2.41 10.18
C PHE A 357 15.34 -2.90 11.48
N GLU A 358 16.36 -3.74 11.37
CA GLU A 358 17.10 -4.25 12.52
C GLU A 358 18.59 -4.25 12.20
N TYR A 359 19.40 -4.21 13.25
CA TYR A 359 20.84 -4.36 13.12
C TYR A 359 21.21 -5.85 13.22
N ASP A 360 21.83 -6.38 12.17
CA ASP A 360 22.34 -7.75 12.14
C ASP A 360 23.72 -7.77 12.81
N HIS A 361 23.74 -8.11 14.10
CA HIS A 361 24.98 -8.20 14.89
C HIS A 361 26.03 -9.17 14.33
N ALA A 362 25.61 -10.21 13.60
CA ALA A 362 26.54 -11.18 13.03
C ALA A 362 27.25 -10.65 11.78
N ARG A 363 26.57 -9.76 11.04
CA ARG A 363 27.06 -9.18 9.79
C ARG A 363 27.55 -7.73 9.93
N ASP A 364 27.34 -7.10 11.08
CA ASP A 364 27.67 -5.69 11.35
C ASP A 364 27.04 -4.74 10.33
N ILE A 365 25.78 -5.01 9.96
CA ILE A 365 25.04 -4.19 9.00
C ILE A 365 23.58 -4.01 9.43
N MET A 366 23.00 -2.87 9.08
CA MET A 366 21.56 -2.68 9.13
C MET A 366 20.90 -3.47 7.99
N VAL A 367 19.81 -4.18 8.29
CA VAL A 367 19.06 -4.97 7.32
C VAL A 367 17.57 -4.61 7.35
N LYS A 368 16.94 -4.65 6.17
CA LYS A 368 15.48 -4.52 6.06
C LYS A 368 14.84 -5.90 6.05
N ILE A 369 13.92 -6.15 6.99
CA ILE A 369 13.11 -7.36 7.10
C ILE A 369 11.95 -7.25 6.11
N ASN A 370 12.08 -7.98 5.01
CA ASN A 370 11.05 -8.07 3.97
C ASN A 370 10.14 -9.29 4.14
N ASP A 371 10.22 -10.00 5.27
CA ASP A 371 9.40 -11.17 5.57
C ASP A 371 7.91 -10.86 5.43
N ARG A 372 7.14 -11.88 5.04
CA ARG A 372 5.69 -11.78 4.93
C ARG A 372 5.09 -11.57 6.31
N TYR A 373 4.28 -10.53 6.45
CA TYR A 373 3.64 -10.14 7.70
C TYR A 373 2.25 -9.61 7.40
N GLU A 374 1.23 -10.31 7.90
CA GLU A 374 -0.16 -9.99 7.60
C GLU A 374 -0.75 -9.01 8.62
N PHE A 375 -1.60 -8.13 8.12
CA PHE A 375 -2.40 -7.25 8.96
C PHE A 375 -3.82 -7.19 8.39
N PRO A 376 -4.86 -7.30 9.25
CA PRO A 376 -6.24 -7.42 8.79
C PRO A 376 -6.87 -6.04 8.51
N LEU A 377 -7.96 -6.03 7.73
CA LEU A 377 -8.75 -4.82 7.55
C LEU A 377 -9.47 -4.39 8.86
N GLN A 378 -9.86 -5.38 9.66
CA GLN A 378 -10.49 -5.27 10.97
C GLN A 378 -9.59 -5.92 12.01
N LEU A 379 -9.08 -5.13 12.95
CA LEU A 379 -8.19 -5.56 14.01
C LEU A 379 -8.97 -5.61 15.32
N ASP A 380 -9.03 -6.80 15.91
CA ASP A 380 -9.73 -7.04 17.16
C ASP A 380 -8.74 -7.25 18.31
N LEU A 381 -8.61 -6.26 19.19
CA LEU A 381 -7.72 -6.34 20.35
C LEU A 381 -8.41 -6.82 21.64
N ASP A 382 -9.73 -7.05 21.63
CA ASP A 382 -10.42 -7.74 22.75
C ASP A 382 -10.68 -9.22 22.47
N ARG A 383 -10.16 -9.75 21.36
CA ARG A 383 -10.22 -11.17 21.05
C ARG A 383 -9.69 -12.02 22.22
N ASP A 384 -10.13 -13.28 22.25
CA ASP A 384 -9.69 -14.25 23.25
C ASP A 384 -9.91 -13.73 24.69
N ASP A 385 -11.09 -13.15 24.95
CA ASP A 385 -11.53 -12.57 26.24
C ASP A 385 -10.66 -11.40 26.74
N GLY A 386 -10.18 -10.56 25.82
CA GLY A 386 -9.35 -9.40 26.14
C GLY A 386 -7.99 -9.81 26.70
N LYS A 387 -7.36 -10.85 26.13
CA LYS A 387 -6.08 -11.40 26.62
C LYS A 387 -4.94 -10.38 26.72
N TYR A 388 -5.00 -9.31 25.92
CA TYR A 388 -4.00 -8.24 25.94
C TYR A 388 -4.26 -7.19 27.03
N LEU A 389 -5.47 -7.14 27.57
CA LEU A 389 -5.90 -6.13 28.52
C LEU A 389 -5.54 -6.53 29.96
N SER A 390 -5.18 -5.53 30.76
CA SER A 390 -4.97 -5.67 32.18
C SER A 390 -6.30 -5.96 32.91
N PRO A 391 -6.26 -6.56 34.11
CA PRO A 391 -7.46 -6.75 34.91
C PRO A 391 -8.17 -5.45 35.31
N GLU A 392 -7.45 -4.33 35.31
CA GLU A 392 -7.98 -2.99 35.63
C GLU A 392 -8.55 -2.26 34.41
N ALA A 393 -8.43 -2.83 33.20
CA ALA A 393 -8.86 -2.19 31.97
C ALA A 393 -10.38 -1.98 31.94
N ASP A 394 -10.80 -0.84 31.41
CA ASP A 394 -12.22 -0.58 31.14
C ASP A 394 -12.69 -1.43 29.95
N ARG A 395 -13.52 -2.42 30.23
CA ARG A 395 -14.10 -3.33 29.23
C ARG A 395 -15.44 -2.84 28.67
N SER A 396 -15.89 -1.65 29.04
CA SER A 396 -17.11 -1.04 28.49
C SER A 396 -16.92 -0.55 27.05
N VAL A 397 -15.67 -0.23 26.67
CA VAL A 397 -15.29 0.20 25.33
C VAL A 397 -14.69 -0.97 24.56
N ARG A 398 -15.21 -1.22 23.37
CA ARG A 398 -14.74 -2.29 22.49
C ARG A 398 -13.53 -1.81 21.67
N ASN A 399 -12.39 -2.47 21.82
CA ASN A 399 -11.17 -2.27 21.04
C ASN A 399 -11.21 -3.00 19.69
N LEU A 400 -12.26 -2.71 18.90
CA LEU A 400 -12.39 -3.15 17.51
C LEU A 400 -12.00 -1.99 16.60
N TYR A 401 -11.07 -2.23 15.70
CA TYR A 401 -10.43 -1.21 14.89
C TYR A 401 -10.53 -1.50 13.39
N THR A 402 -10.69 -0.44 12.60
CA THR A 402 -10.64 -0.51 11.14
C THR A 402 -9.41 0.18 10.59
N LEU A 403 -8.73 -0.51 9.66
CA LEU A 403 -7.50 -0.04 9.04
C LEU A 403 -7.75 1.23 8.21
N HIS A 404 -7.27 2.38 8.67
CA HIS A 404 -7.44 3.65 7.97
C HIS A 404 -6.37 3.86 6.90
N SER A 405 -5.10 3.62 7.25
CA SER A 405 -3.96 3.89 6.38
C SER A 405 -2.85 2.84 6.49
N VAL A 406 -2.14 2.64 5.38
CA VAL A 406 -0.96 1.78 5.25
C VAL A 406 0.16 2.62 4.65
N LEU A 407 1.14 3.00 5.47
CA LEU A 407 2.36 3.66 5.00
C LEU A 407 3.33 2.57 4.56
N VAL A 408 3.88 2.72 3.37
CA VAL A 408 4.70 1.71 2.71
C VAL A 408 6.09 2.27 2.47
N HIS A 409 7.09 1.42 2.66
CA HIS A 409 8.48 1.71 2.28
C HIS A 409 8.94 0.73 1.20
N SER A 410 9.27 1.29 0.04
CA SER A 410 9.87 0.56 -1.08
C SER A 410 11.37 0.81 -1.15
N GLY A 411 12.17 -0.24 -1.14
CA GLY A 411 13.63 -0.13 -1.25
C GLY A 411 14.36 -0.79 -0.10
N GLY A 412 15.62 -0.40 0.10
CA GLY A 412 16.54 -0.98 1.07
C GLY A 412 16.94 0.01 2.16
N VAL A 413 17.96 -0.37 2.93
CA VAL A 413 18.48 0.42 4.06
C VAL A 413 19.20 1.69 3.61
N SER A 414 19.88 1.64 2.46
CA SER A 414 20.66 2.77 1.91
C SER A 414 19.83 3.78 1.12
N GLY A 415 18.52 3.56 1.02
CA GLY A 415 17.63 4.38 0.22
C GLY A 415 16.36 3.65 -0.17
N GLY A 416 15.25 4.35 -0.07
CA GLY A 416 13.96 3.91 -0.56
C GLY A 416 13.02 5.05 -0.84
N HIS A 417 11.75 4.70 -1.02
CA HIS A 417 10.66 5.62 -1.34
C HIS A 417 9.46 5.29 -0.47
N TYR A 418 8.88 6.32 0.14
CA TYR A 418 7.70 6.21 0.98
C TYR A 418 6.46 6.70 0.25
N TYR A 419 5.36 5.99 0.43
CA TYR A 419 4.03 6.40 -0.01
C TYR A 419 2.98 5.85 0.96
N ALA A 420 1.74 6.34 0.88
CA ALA A 420 0.66 5.90 1.76
C ALA A 420 -0.56 5.44 0.96
N PHE A 421 -1.15 4.31 1.34
CA PHE A 421 -2.52 4.00 0.98
C PHE A 421 -3.45 4.47 2.09
N ILE A 422 -4.50 5.21 1.75
CA ILE A 422 -5.41 5.82 2.73
C ILE A 422 -6.86 5.57 2.31
N ARG A 423 -7.74 5.35 3.29
CA ARG A 423 -9.20 5.33 3.14
C ARG A 423 -9.82 6.51 3.90
N PRO A 424 -9.92 7.70 3.30
CA PRO A 424 -10.36 8.90 3.99
C PRO A 424 -11.72 8.77 4.70
N THR A 425 -12.65 8.02 4.09
CA THR A 425 -14.01 7.79 4.61
C THR A 425 -14.18 6.40 5.25
N LEU A 426 -13.10 5.62 5.39
CA LEU A 426 -13.15 4.20 5.79
C LEU A 426 -14.10 3.33 4.94
N SER A 427 -14.36 3.76 3.70
CA SER A 427 -15.13 2.98 2.71
C SER A 427 -14.28 1.85 2.10
N ASN A 428 -14.74 1.19 1.04
CA ASN A 428 -13.96 0.16 0.35
C ASN A 428 -12.93 0.75 -0.64
N GLN A 429 -13.04 2.04 -0.97
CA GLN A 429 -12.15 2.68 -1.93
C GLN A 429 -10.84 3.10 -1.25
N TRP A 430 -9.72 2.63 -1.79
CA TRP A 430 -8.39 3.05 -1.39
C TRP A 430 -7.83 4.10 -2.34
N TYR A 431 -6.99 4.97 -1.79
CA TYR A 431 -6.25 5.95 -2.56
C TYR A 431 -4.77 5.83 -2.22
N LYS A 432 -3.91 5.74 -3.23
CA LYS A 432 -2.47 5.76 -3.08
C LYS A 432 -1.97 7.19 -3.24
N PHE A 433 -1.43 7.73 -2.16
CA PHE A 433 -0.76 9.02 -2.10
C PHE A 433 0.74 8.81 -2.28
N ASP A 434 1.21 9.07 -3.48
CA ASP A 434 2.60 8.88 -3.93
C ASP A 434 3.16 10.25 -4.35
N ASP A 435 3.63 11.00 -3.35
CA ASP A 435 4.00 12.40 -3.46
C ASP A 435 2.94 13.22 -4.20
N GLU A 436 3.24 13.72 -5.40
CA GLU A 436 2.39 14.61 -6.19
C GLU A 436 1.18 13.90 -6.78
N ARG A 437 1.21 12.57 -6.84
CA ARG A 437 0.18 11.77 -7.47
C ARG A 437 -0.73 11.11 -6.45
N VAL A 438 -2.02 11.15 -6.72
CA VAL A 438 -3.02 10.39 -5.98
C VAL A 438 -3.77 9.50 -6.95
N THR A 439 -3.72 8.18 -6.78
CA THR A 439 -4.45 7.22 -7.63
C THR A 439 -5.46 6.41 -6.82
N LYS A 440 -6.57 6.02 -7.45
CA LYS A 440 -7.49 5.02 -6.88
C LYS A 440 -6.86 3.65 -6.99
N GLU A 441 -6.95 2.86 -5.92
CA GLU A 441 -6.43 1.51 -5.88
C GLU A 441 -7.45 0.55 -5.26
N ASP A 442 -7.31 -0.73 -5.57
CA ASP A 442 -8.12 -1.78 -4.98
C ASP A 442 -7.55 -2.23 -3.61
N THR A 443 -8.37 -2.98 -2.86
CA THR A 443 -7.97 -3.47 -1.54
C THR A 443 -6.78 -4.44 -1.61
N LYS A 444 -6.69 -5.26 -2.66
CA LYS A 444 -5.59 -6.21 -2.82
C LYS A 444 -4.24 -5.49 -2.90
N ARG A 445 -4.17 -4.39 -3.64
CA ARG A 445 -2.96 -3.56 -3.75
C ARG A 445 -2.62 -2.83 -2.47
N ALA A 446 -3.61 -2.24 -1.80
CA ALA A 446 -3.37 -1.46 -0.57
C ALA A 446 -3.07 -2.35 0.65
N LEU A 447 -3.51 -3.61 0.63
CA LEU A 447 -3.44 -4.54 1.76
C LEU A 447 -2.52 -5.74 1.46
N GLU A 448 -2.98 -6.69 0.65
CA GLU A 448 -2.33 -8.00 0.46
C GLU A 448 -0.94 -7.88 -0.18
N GLU A 449 -0.79 -6.97 -1.15
CA GLU A 449 0.50 -6.74 -1.80
C GLU A 449 1.52 -6.07 -0.88
N GLN A 450 1.07 -5.50 0.25
CA GLN A 450 1.92 -4.80 1.22
C GLN A 450 2.38 -5.67 2.40
N TYR A 451 2.00 -6.96 2.43
CA TYR A 451 2.47 -7.90 3.46
C TYR A 451 3.97 -8.21 3.36
N GLY A 452 4.60 -7.94 2.23
CA GLY A 452 5.98 -8.37 1.96
C GLY A 452 6.04 -9.85 1.55
N GLY A 453 7.17 -10.49 1.84
CA GLY A 453 7.46 -11.88 1.49
C GLY A 453 8.13 -12.03 0.13
N GLU A 454 8.09 -13.26 -0.37
CA GLU A 454 8.62 -13.62 -1.68
C GLU A 454 7.47 -13.74 -2.68
N GLU A 455 7.72 -13.28 -3.91
CA GLU A 455 6.85 -13.51 -5.05
C GLU A 455 7.44 -14.63 -5.89
N GLU A 456 6.64 -15.68 -6.11
CA GLU A 456 6.98 -16.78 -6.99
C GLU A 456 6.45 -16.47 -8.39
N LEU A 457 7.33 -16.42 -9.38
CA LEU A 457 6.87 -16.37 -10.77
C LEU A 457 6.19 -17.70 -11.13
N PRO A 458 5.07 -17.67 -11.89
CA PRO A 458 4.43 -18.88 -12.36
C PRO A 458 5.44 -19.78 -13.09
N HIS A 459 5.40 -21.10 -12.84
CA HIS A 459 6.29 -22.06 -13.49
C HIS A 459 6.25 -21.90 -15.02
N THR A 460 7.37 -21.46 -15.60
CA THR A 460 7.46 -21.27 -17.05
C THR A 460 7.55 -22.59 -17.83
N ASN A 461 7.80 -23.75 -17.18
CA ASN A 461 7.90 -25.07 -17.81
C ASN A 461 7.51 -26.24 -16.85
N PRO A 462 6.46 -27.04 -17.12
CA PRO A 462 6.11 -28.24 -16.33
C PRO A 462 7.04 -29.46 -16.49
N GLY A 463 8.25 -29.29 -17.04
CA GLY A 463 9.14 -30.40 -17.43
C GLY A 463 10.61 -30.27 -17.03
N LEU A 464 11.02 -29.15 -16.42
CA LEU A 464 12.32 -29.01 -15.78
C LEU A 464 12.10 -28.91 -14.27
N ASN A 465 12.69 -29.81 -13.48
CA ASN A 465 12.80 -29.67 -12.02
C ASN A 465 13.77 -28.52 -11.68
N MET A 466 13.39 -27.29 -12.00
CA MET A 466 14.04 -26.08 -11.47
C MET A 466 13.10 -25.49 -10.42
N ASN A 467 13.62 -25.28 -9.21
CA ASN A 467 12.87 -24.57 -8.18
C ASN A 467 12.39 -23.21 -8.73
N PRO A 468 11.14 -22.79 -8.47
CA PRO A 468 10.64 -21.51 -8.93
C PRO A 468 11.56 -20.38 -8.45
N LEU A 469 11.89 -19.45 -9.35
CA LEU A 469 12.64 -18.25 -8.96
C LEU A 469 11.76 -17.41 -8.04
N LYS A 470 12.20 -17.29 -6.80
CA LYS A 470 11.57 -16.46 -5.77
C LYS A 470 12.25 -15.09 -5.74
N PHE A 471 11.46 -14.03 -5.79
CA PHE A 471 11.97 -12.67 -5.63
C PHE A 471 11.40 -12.06 -4.38
N THR A 472 12.26 -11.55 -3.50
CA THR A 472 11.82 -10.83 -2.31
C THR A 472 11.16 -9.52 -2.71
N LYS A 473 9.97 -9.26 -2.17
CA LYS A 473 9.29 -7.97 -2.33
C LYS A 473 10.03 -6.91 -1.52
N TYR A 474 10.51 -5.87 -2.20
CA TYR A 474 11.20 -4.75 -1.56
C TYR A 474 10.26 -3.63 -1.12
N SER A 475 8.98 -3.71 -1.47
CA SER A 475 7.92 -2.82 -1.00
C SER A 475 7.00 -3.56 -0.03
N ASN A 476 6.82 -2.99 1.16
CA ASN A 476 5.96 -3.55 2.20
C ASN A 476 5.56 -2.46 3.21
N ALA A 477 4.47 -2.74 3.93
CA ALA A 477 3.96 -1.86 4.96
C ALA A 477 5.02 -1.62 6.05
N TYR A 478 5.17 -0.35 6.40
CA TYR A 478 6.07 0.15 7.42
C TYR A 478 5.34 0.64 8.66
N MET A 479 4.21 1.32 8.48
CA MET A 479 3.37 1.81 9.57
C MET A 479 1.90 1.65 9.19
N LEU A 480 1.08 1.22 10.15
CA LEU A 480 -0.36 1.03 10.00
C LEU A 480 -1.08 2.00 10.92
N VAL A 481 -2.16 2.59 10.42
CA VAL A 481 -3.05 3.45 11.21
C VAL A 481 -4.43 2.84 11.22
N TYR A 482 -4.97 2.66 12.41
CA TYR A 482 -6.28 2.06 12.66
C TYR A 482 -7.16 3.04 13.43
N ILE A 483 -8.46 3.04 13.17
CA ILE A 483 -9.45 3.87 13.87
C ILE A 483 -10.44 2.95 14.59
N ARG A 484 -10.69 3.21 15.89
CA ARG A 484 -11.65 2.43 16.68
C ARG A 484 -13.07 2.65 16.14
N GLU A 485 -13.80 1.56 15.96
CA GLU A 485 -15.15 1.60 15.37
C GLU A 485 -16.13 2.47 16.19
N SER A 486 -16.08 2.40 17.52
CA SER A 486 -16.94 3.21 18.39
C SER A 486 -16.65 4.72 18.33
N ASP A 487 -15.43 5.10 17.94
CA ASP A 487 -14.99 6.50 17.84
C ASP A 487 -15.06 7.04 16.40
N LYS A 488 -15.47 6.20 15.44
CA LYS A 488 -15.45 6.49 14.00
C LYS A 488 -16.19 7.78 13.63
N GLU A 489 -17.42 7.96 14.11
CA GLU A 489 -18.24 9.14 13.80
C GLU A 489 -17.61 10.43 14.33
N LYS A 490 -16.92 10.35 15.48
CA LYS A 490 -16.23 11.48 16.09
C LYS A 490 -14.93 11.82 15.34
N ILE A 491 -14.19 10.80 14.89
CA ILE A 491 -12.89 10.97 14.24
C ILE A 491 -13.03 11.37 12.77
N VAL A 492 -13.93 10.69 12.05
CA VAL A 492 -14.26 10.94 10.64
C VAL A 492 -15.42 11.94 10.55
N CYS A 493 -15.28 13.05 11.27
CA CYS A 493 -16.30 14.09 11.32
C CYS A 493 -16.29 14.95 10.04
N ASP A 494 -17.43 15.56 9.73
CA ASP A 494 -17.51 16.58 8.69
C ASP A 494 -16.77 17.85 9.14
N LEU A 495 -16.08 18.49 8.20
CA LEU A 495 -15.51 19.82 8.42
C LEU A 495 -16.36 20.86 7.71
N GLU A 496 -16.79 21.86 8.47
CA GLU A 496 -17.51 23.01 7.93
C GLU A 496 -16.52 24.12 7.57
N GLU A 497 -16.89 25.01 6.64
CA GLU A 497 -16.05 26.18 6.32
C GLU A 497 -15.86 27.12 7.51
N THR A 498 -16.74 27.06 8.51
CA THR A 498 -16.67 27.79 9.78
C THR A 498 -15.54 27.31 10.69
N ASP A 499 -15.05 26.08 10.49
CA ASP A 499 -13.92 25.52 11.25
C ASP A 499 -12.57 26.09 10.79
N ILE A 500 -12.53 26.76 9.63
CA ILE A 500 -11.32 27.34 9.04
C ILE A 500 -11.27 28.84 9.38
N ASN A 501 -10.20 29.26 10.05
CA ASN A 501 -9.97 30.67 10.36
C ASN A 501 -9.98 31.54 9.08
N GLU A 502 -10.72 32.66 9.09
CA GLU A 502 -10.86 33.57 7.95
C GLU A 502 -9.52 34.15 7.47
N ASP A 503 -8.56 34.33 8.38
CA ASP A 503 -7.21 34.80 8.04
C ASP A 503 -6.47 33.85 7.09
N LEU A 504 -6.79 32.54 7.12
CA LEU A 504 -6.25 31.53 6.20
C LEU A 504 -6.96 31.54 4.84
N LYS A 505 -8.15 32.13 4.75
CA LYS A 505 -8.92 32.23 3.48
C LYS A 505 -8.48 33.41 2.62
N LEU A 506 -7.85 34.43 3.23
CA LEU A 506 -7.47 35.69 2.61
C LEU A 506 -6.03 35.73 2.07
N GLY A 507 -5.21 34.72 2.36
CA GLY A 507 -3.81 34.61 1.93
C GLY A 507 -3.56 33.40 1.05
#